data_AF-A0A3D5ARY4-F1
#
_entry.id   AF-A0A3D5ARY4-F1
#
_cell.length_a   1.000
_cell.length_b   1.000
_cell.length_c   1.000
_cell.angle_alpha   90.00
_cell.angle_beta   90.00
_cell.angle_gamma   90.00
#
_symmetry.space_group_name_H-M   'P 1'
#
loop_
_entity.id
_entity.type
_entity.pdbx_description
1 polymer ?
#
loop_
_entity_poly.entity_id
_entity_poly.type
_entity_poly.pdbx_seq_one_letter_code
_entity_poly.pdbx_strand_id
1 'polypeptide(L)'
;LIHEPLTKLQCSPTSDGSAAAILASERFVEQHGLWDQAIEIVAQEMVTDTPATFEDRSAISIVGAQMSKLAAERVYARAQKGPEDVDVIELHDCFSVNELLTYEALGLCAEGEGGGLVDRGDTTYGGRWVVNPSGGLISKGHPLGATGLAQCTELTWQLRGKADARQVDGARVALQHNIGLGGAAVVTMYAKP
;
A
#
# COMPACT_ATOMS: atom_id res chain seq x y z
N LEU A 1 -17.01 -7.82 19.61
CA LEU A 1 -15.68 -7.30 19.99
C LEU A 1 -14.67 -8.44 19.86
N ILE A 2 -13.49 -8.21 19.29
CA ILE A 2 -12.42 -9.22 19.21
C ILE A 2 -11.39 -8.96 20.31
N HIS A 3 -10.88 -7.74 20.36
CA HIS A 3 -10.03 -7.21 21.43
C HIS A 3 -10.30 -5.70 21.50
N GLU A 4 -10.57 -5.15 22.68
CA GLU A 4 -10.89 -3.72 22.80
C GLU A 4 -9.77 -2.84 22.19
N PRO A 5 -10.09 -1.82 21.36
CA PRO A 5 -11.41 -1.37 20.90
C PRO A 5 -11.91 -2.05 19.59
N LEU A 6 -11.15 -2.96 19.01
CA LEU A 6 -11.41 -3.56 17.70
C LEU A 6 -12.64 -4.48 17.67
N THR A 7 -13.52 -4.19 16.71
CA THR A 7 -14.67 -5.03 16.38
C THR A 7 -14.34 -6.04 15.28
N LYS A 8 -15.22 -7.03 15.07
CA LYS A 8 -15.00 -8.09 14.06
C LYS A 8 -14.81 -7.54 12.65
N LEU A 9 -15.54 -6.48 12.29
CA LEU A 9 -15.49 -5.87 10.95
C LEU A 9 -14.27 -4.95 10.74
N GLN A 10 -13.42 -4.81 11.76
CA GLN A 10 -12.16 -4.06 11.70
C GLN A 10 -10.93 -4.99 11.65
N CYS A 11 -11.15 -6.30 11.50
CA CYS A 11 -10.11 -7.32 11.46
C CYS A 11 -10.21 -8.06 10.13
N SER A 12 -9.09 -8.21 9.41
CA SER A 12 -9.08 -9.00 8.18
C SER A 12 -9.43 -10.47 8.44
N PRO A 13 -10.32 -11.09 7.64
CA PRO A 13 -10.60 -12.51 7.74
C PRO A 13 -9.45 -13.33 7.16
N THR A 14 -9.24 -14.53 7.70
CA THR A 14 -8.40 -15.55 7.06
C THR A 14 -9.01 -15.94 5.72
N SER A 15 -8.20 -16.09 4.68
CA SER A 15 -8.67 -16.47 3.35
C SER A 15 -7.61 -17.29 2.62
N ASP A 16 -8.09 -18.15 1.72
CA ASP A 16 -7.24 -18.92 0.80
C ASP A 16 -7.24 -18.24 -0.57
N GLY A 17 -6.08 -18.14 -1.20
CA GLY A 17 -5.96 -17.50 -2.51
C GLY A 17 -4.54 -17.46 -3.04
N SER A 18 -4.41 -17.07 -4.31
CA SER A 18 -3.14 -16.86 -5.00
C SER A 18 -3.23 -15.65 -5.91
N ALA A 19 -2.07 -15.04 -6.18
CA ALA A 19 -1.91 -13.97 -7.15
C ALA A 19 -0.52 -14.11 -7.79
N ALA A 20 -0.32 -13.54 -8.97
CA ALA A 20 0.93 -13.62 -9.71
C ALA A 20 1.18 -12.33 -10.51
N ALA A 21 2.45 -12.00 -10.71
CA ALA A 21 2.89 -10.92 -11.57
C ALA A 21 4.01 -11.41 -12.49
N ILE A 22 4.05 -10.88 -13.71
CA ILE A 22 5.15 -11.12 -14.66
C ILE A 22 5.95 -9.83 -14.73
N LEU A 23 7.24 -9.92 -14.37
CA LEU A 23 8.19 -8.82 -14.54
C LEU A 23 8.94 -9.00 -15.86
N ALA A 24 9.05 -7.92 -16.62
CA ALA A 24 9.76 -7.89 -17.89
C ALA A 24 10.69 -6.67 -17.94
N SER A 25 11.87 -6.86 -18.51
CA SER A 25 12.75 -5.73 -18.85
C SER A 25 12.13 -4.90 -19.97
N GLU A 26 12.45 -3.61 -20.03
CA GLU A 26 12.11 -2.72 -21.16
C GLU A 26 12.40 -3.36 -22.52
N ARG A 27 13.59 -3.96 -22.71
CA ARG A 27 13.96 -4.68 -23.94
C ARG A 27 12.94 -5.75 -24.35
N PHE A 28 12.40 -6.49 -23.39
CA PHE A 28 11.41 -7.55 -23.66
C PHE A 28 10.06 -6.94 -24.04
N VAL A 29 9.67 -5.85 -23.37
CA VAL A 29 8.44 -5.08 -23.66
C VAL A 29 8.50 -4.53 -25.09
N GLU A 30 9.61 -3.89 -25.47
CA GLU A 30 9.85 -3.36 -26.81
C GLU A 30 9.81 -4.46 -27.87
N GLN A 31 10.55 -5.55 -27.67
CA GLN A 31 10.64 -6.67 -28.62
C GLN A 31 9.30 -7.36 -28.90
N HIS A 32 8.37 -7.32 -27.94
CA HIS A 32 7.07 -8.00 -28.04
C HIS A 32 5.88 -7.02 -28.16
N GLY A 33 6.13 -5.71 -28.27
CA GLY A 33 5.08 -4.70 -28.42
C GLY A 33 4.11 -4.64 -27.24
N LEU A 34 4.61 -4.70 -26.00
CA LEU A 34 3.79 -4.83 -24.78
C LEU A 34 3.57 -3.51 -24.02
N TRP A 35 3.93 -2.36 -24.60
CA TRP A 35 3.87 -1.05 -23.92
C TRP A 35 2.48 -0.69 -23.40
N ASP A 36 1.40 -1.04 -24.12
CA ASP A 36 0.01 -0.79 -23.69
C ASP A 36 -0.37 -1.51 -22.38
N GLN A 37 0.40 -2.51 -21.98
CA GLN A 37 0.19 -3.28 -20.76
C GLN A 37 1.29 -3.04 -19.73
N ALA A 38 2.41 -2.41 -20.09
CA ALA A 38 3.53 -2.21 -19.19
C ALA A 38 3.17 -1.20 -18.09
N ILE A 39 3.45 -1.55 -16.85
CA ILE A 39 3.40 -0.66 -15.69
C ILE A 39 4.79 -0.74 -15.06
N GLU A 40 5.45 0.40 -14.93
CA GLU A 40 6.80 0.50 -14.44
C GLU A 40 6.81 0.46 -12.90
N ILE A 41 7.79 -0.25 -12.32
CA ILE A 41 8.17 -0.10 -10.92
C ILE A 41 9.22 1.00 -10.85
N VAL A 42 8.81 2.23 -10.52
CA VAL A 42 9.71 3.40 -10.52
C VAL A 42 10.63 3.42 -9.29
N ALA A 43 10.17 2.82 -8.18
CA ALA A 43 10.99 2.59 -7.00
C ALA A 43 10.39 1.47 -6.13
N GLN A 44 11.26 0.71 -5.48
CA GLN A 44 10.89 -0.30 -4.50
C GLN A 44 11.94 -0.36 -3.40
N GLU A 45 11.49 -0.45 -2.15
CA GLU A 45 12.36 -0.58 -0.99
C GLU A 45 11.81 -1.60 0.00
N MET A 46 12.74 -2.35 0.60
CA MET A 46 12.49 -3.23 1.72
C MET A 46 13.26 -2.71 2.94
N VAL A 47 12.56 -2.60 4.07
CA VAL A 47 13.15 -2.22 5.35
C VAL A 47 12.75 -3.22 6.40
N THR A 48 13.72 -3.72 7.16
CA THR A 48 13.52 -4.62 8.30
C THR A 48 13.52 -3.86 9.61
N ASP A 49 13.24 -4.57 10.70
CA ASP A 49 13.23 -4.01 12.05
C ASP A 49 14.46 -3.13 12.35
N THR A 50 14.20 -2.04 13.05
CA THR A 50 15.21 -1.08 13.52
C THR A 50 15.35 -1.20 15.03
N PRO A 51 16.40 -0.65 15.67
CA PRO A 51 16.51 -0.66 17.13
C PRO A 51 15.25 -0.12 17.84
N ALA A 52 14.58 0.87 17.25
CA ALA A 52 13.33 1.46 17.72
C ALA A 52 12.21 0.42 17.96
N THR A 53 12.15 -0.67 17.18
CA THR A 53 11.18 -1.77 17.37
C THR A 53 11.24 -2.32 18.80
N PHE A 54 12.44 -2.40 19.38
CA PHE A 54 12.67 -3.06 20.67
C PHE A 54 12.96 -2.06 21.81
N GLU A 55 13.40 -0.86 21.48
CA GLU A 55 13.88 0.13 22.45
C GLU A 55 12.81 1.17 22.84
N ASP A 56 11.89 1.52 21.93
CA ASP A 56 10.89 2.59 22.16
C ASP A 56 9.80 2.22 23.17
N ARG A 57 9.66 0.93 23.49
CA ARG A 57 8.59 0.39 24.35
C ARG A 57 7.19 0.80 23.88
N SER A 58 7.00 0.92 22.57
CA SER A 58 5.75 1.33 21.91
C SER A 58 5.20 0.21 21.03
N ALA A 59 3.90 -0.07 21.14
CA ALA A 59 3.23 -0.99 20.23
C ALA A 59 3.25 -0.51 18.77
N ILE A 60 3.26 0.82 18.55
CA ILE A 60 3.32 1.43 17.21
C ILE A 60 4.68 1.10 16.55
N SER A 61 5.78 1.20 17.31
CA SER A 61 7.11 0.82 16.83
C SER A 61 7.19 -0.69 16.57
N ILE A 62 6.61 -1.52 17.44
CA ILE A 62 6.59 -2.99 17.28
C ILE A 62 5.85 -3.42 16.02
N VAL A 63 4.74 -2.75 15.65
CA VAL A 63 4.01 -3.08 14.43
C VAL A 63 4.63 -2.50 13.16
N GLY A 64 5.77 -1.80 13.28
CA GLY A 64 6.62 -1.46 12.14
C GLY A 64 6.42 -0.08 11.55
N ALA A 65 5.82 0.87 12.26
CA ALA A 65 5.62 2.25 11.75
C ALA A 65 6.93 2.87 11.24
N GLN A 66 8.05 2.65 11.93
CA GLN A 66 9.36 3.14 11.52
C GLN A 66 9.90 2.43 10.27
N MET A 67 9.63 1.13 10.10
CA MET A 67 10.00 0.40 8.88
C MET A 67 9.25 0.96 7.67
N SER A 68 7.93 1.12 7.81
CA SER A 68 7.06 1.67 6.77
C SER A 68 7.46 3.09 6.39
N LYS A 69 7.76 3.94 7.38
CA LYS A 69 8.23 5.31 7.17
C LYS A 69 9.53 5.38 6.37
N LEU A 70 10.55 4.65 6.82
CA LEU A 70 11.85 4.62 6.13
C LEU A 70 11.73 4.04 4.71
N ALA A 71 10.91 3.01 4.51
CA ALA A 71 10.67 2.44 3.18
C ALA A 71 9.99 3.46 2.26
N ALA A 72 8.98 4.18 2.74
CA ALA A 72 8.29 5.22 1.98
C ALA A 72 9.21 6.40 1.64
N GLU A 73 9.94 6.95 2.61
CA GLU A 73 10.90 8.04 2.38
C GLU A 73 11.94 7.70 1.31
N ARG A 74 12.47 6.48 1.33
CA ARG A 74 13.44 6.02 0.34
C ARG A 74 12.81 5.80 -1.04
N VAL A 75 11.58 5.29 -1.11
CA VAL A 75 10.82 5.16 -2.37
C VAL A 75 10.55 6.53 -2.98
N TYR A 76 10.08 7.49 -2.18
CA TYR A 76 9.88 8.88 -2.59
C TYR A 76 11.15 9.52 -3.12
N ALA A 77 12.27 9.38 -2.39
CA ALA A 77 13.56 9.89 -2.81
C ALA A 77 14.05 9.28 -4.14
N ARG A 78 13.93 7.95 -4.31
CA ARG A 78 14.34 7.24 -5.54
C ARG A 78 13.46 7.59 -6.73
N ALA A 79 12.15 7.70 -6.52
CA ALA A 79 11.18 8.05 -7.56
C ALA A 79 11.16 9.55 -7.89
N GLN A 80 11.85 10.38 -7.08
CA GLN A 80 11.80 11.84 -7.14
C GLN A 80 10.35 12.37 -7.07
N LYS A 81 9.56 11.81 -6.16
CA LYS A 81 8.14 12.06 -5.94
C LYS A 81 7.83 12.16 -4.45
N GLY A 82 6.71 12.78 -4.10
CA GLY A 82 6.19 12.83 -2.73
C GLY A 82 4.85 12.10 -2.57
N PRO A 83 4.32 12.01 -1.34
CA PRO A 83 2.97 11.48 -1.08
C PRO A 83 1.88 12.25 -1.85
N GLU A 84 2.11 13.53 -2.15
CA GLU A 84 1.22 14.37 -2.94
C GLU A 84 1.12 13.96 -4.41
N ASP A 85 2.10 13.23 -4.95
CA ASP A 85 2.08 12.76 -6.33
C ASP A 85 1.30 11.46 -6.53
N VAL A 86 0.89 10.80 -5.43
CA VAL A 86 0.22 9.49 -5.46
C VAL A 86 -1.28 9.66 -5.65
N ASP A 87 -1.88 8.91 -6.57
CA ASP A 87 -3.31 8.96 -6.84
C ASP A 87 -4.08 7.83 -6.13
N VAL A 88 -3.48 6.63 -6.10
CA VAL A 88 -4.12 5.40 -5.60
C VAL A 88 -3.16 4.59 -4.75
N ILE A 89 -3.65 4.06 -3.64
CA ILE A 89 -2.84 3.36 -2.64
C ILE A 89 -3.45 2.00 -2.33
N GLU A 90 -2.64 0.95 -2.29
CA GLU A 90 -2.99 -0.33 -1.64
C GLU A 90 -2.03 -0.54 -0.47
N LEU A 91 -2.55 -0.51 0.75
CA LEU A 91 -1.76 -0.62 1.97
C LEU A 91 -2.16 -1.86 2.79
N HIS A 92 -1.38 -2.15 3.83
CA HIS A 92 -1.55 -3.34 4.65
C HIS A 92 -2.52 -3.10 5.83
N ASP A 93 -3.82 -3.07 5.56
CA ASP A 93 -4.91 -2.91 6.54
C ASP A 93 -5.26 -4.25 7.23
N CYS A 94 -4.31 -4.94 7.86
CA CYS A 94 -4.62 -6.19 8.58
C CYS A 94 -5.66 -5.97 9.71
N PHE A 95 -5.64 -4.76 10.29
CA PHE A 95 -6.64 -4.18 11.19
C PHE A 95 -6.84 -2.70 10.85
N SER A 96 -8.01 -2.14 11.17
CA SER A 96 -8.32 -0.72 10.88
C SER A 96 -7.32 0.26 11.52
N VAL A 97 -6.79 -0.06 12.70
CA VAL A 97 -5.78 0.78 13.37
C VAL A 97 -4.47 0.80 12.59
N ASN A 98 -4.09 -0.30 11.94
CA ASN A 98 -2.85 -0.35 11.17
C ASN A 98 -2.91 0.56 9.93
N GLU A 99 -4.09 0.70 9.32
CA GLU A 99 -4.33 1.65 8.24
C GLU A 99 -4.11 3.10 8.69
N LEU A 100 -4.66 3.50 9.84
CA LEU A 100 -4.47 4.86 10.39
C LEU A 100 -2.99 5.17 10.67
N LEU A 101 -2.28 4.25 11.32
CA LEU A 101 -0.83 4.40 11.58
C LEU A 101 -0.03 4.47 10.27
N THR A 102 -0.48 3.72 9.25
CA THR A 102 0.18 3.70 7.95
C THR A 102 0.01 5.03 7.21
N TYR A 103 -1.10 5.75 7.36
CA TYR A 103 -1.24 7.09 6.74
C TYR A 103 -0.14 8.04 7.20
N GLU A 104 0.17 8.02 8.49
CA GLU A 104 1.22 8.84 9.10
C GLU A 104 2.61 8.36 8.63
N ALA A 105 2.84 7.05 8.64
CA ALA A 105 4.10 6.46 8.20
C ALA A 105 4.39 6.72 6.71
N LEU A 106 3.37 6.71 5.85
CA LEU A 106 3.49 7.03 4.42
C LEU A 106 3.58 8.53 4.14
N GLY A 107 3.49 9.39 5.17
CA GLY A 107 3.58 10.84 5.05
C GLY A 107 2.34 11.51 4.47
N LEU A 108 1.17 10.86 4.51
CA LEU A 108 -0.09 11.45 4.03
C LEU A 108 -0.64 12.52 4.98
N CYS A 109 -0.27 12.43 6.25
CA CYS A 109 -0.61 13.39 7.30
C CYS A 109 0.49 13.40 8.39
N ALA A 110 0.40 14.37 9.30
CA ALA A 110 1.26 14.41 10.48
C ALA A 110 0.88 13.33 11.51
N GLU A 111 1.79 13.04 12.44
CA GLU A 111 1.55 12.09 13.53
C GLU A 111 0.31 12.48 14.34
N GLY A 112 -0.59 11.53 14.57
CA GLY A 112 -1.88 11.72 15.25
C GLY A 112 -3.03 12.24 14.38
N GLU A 113 -2.78 12.61 13.12
CA GLU A 113 -3.79 13.19 12.22
C GLU A 113 -4.46 12.16 11.28
N GLY A 114 -4.10 10.86 11.40
CA GLY A 114 -4.63 9.81 10.52
C GLY A 114 -6.16 9.69 10.56
N GLY A 115 -6.78 9.83 11.73
CA GLY A 115 -8.24 9.84 11.87
C GLY A 115 -8.92 11.02 11.16
N GLY A 116 -8.26 12.18 11.17
CA GLY A 116 -8.79 13.39 10.51
C GLY A 116 -8.87 13.26 8.99
N LEU A 117 -7.99 12.48 8.36
CA LEU A 117 -8.10 12.16 6.93
C LEU A 117 -9.39 11.39 6.62
N VAL A 118 -9.74 10.41 7.47
CA VAL A 118 -10.97 9.62 7.31
C VAL A 118 -12.20 10.50 7.48
N ASP A 119 -12.23 11.33 8.53
CA ASP A 119 -13.37 12.22 8.83
C ASP A 119 -13.65 13.22 7.69
N ARG A 120 -12.61 13.67 6.99
CA ARG A 120 -12.73 14.56 5.82
C ARG A 120 -13.04 13.83 4.51
N GLY A 121 -12.96 12.51 4.50
CA GLY A 121 -13.09 11.71 3.28
C GLY A 121 -11.89 11.82 2.34
N ASP A 122 -10.71 12.18 2.87
CA ASP A 122 -9.50 12.39 2.06
C ASP A 122 -8.94 11.08 1.47
N THR A 123 -9.32 9.92 2.01
CA THR A 123 -8.78 8.60 1.64
C THR A 123 -9.75 7.73 0.82
N THR A 124 -10.78 8.34 0.21
CA THR A 124 -11.77 7.65 -0.63
C THR A 124 -12.04 8.38 -1.95
N TYR A 125 -12.95 7.86 -2.77
CA TYR A 125 -13.34 8.48 -4.04
C TYR A 125 -13.86 9.91 -3.85
N GLY A 126 -13.29 10.84 -4.61
CA GLY A 126 -13.54 12.28 -4.48
C GLY A 126 -12.65 12.99 -3.44
N GLY A 127 -11.88 12.23 -2.65
CA GLY A 127 -10.86 12.73 -1.74
C GLY A 127 -9.52 13.00 -2.41
N ARG A 128 -8.47 13.15 -1.58
CA ARG A 128 -7.10 13.40 -2.04
C ARG A 128 -6.44 12.13 -2.59
N TRP A 129 -6.63 11.01 -1.91
CA TRP A 129 -6.11 9.70 -2.28
C TRP A 129 -7.27 8.70 -2.29
N VAL A 130 -7.25 7.74 -3.22
CA VAL A 130 -8.11 6.56 -3.08
C VAL A 130 -7.28 5.44 -2.45
N VAL A 131 -7.55 5.14 -1.18
CA VAL A 131 -6.88 4.07 -0.44
C VAL A 131 -7.71 2.80 -0.50
N ASN A 132 -7.03 1.68 -0.75
CA ASN A 132 -7.58 0.33 -0.78
C ASN A 132 -8.85 0.21 -1.64
N PRO A 133 -8.84 0.66 -2.93
CA PRO A 133 -10.02 0.57 -3.79
C PRO A 133 -10.54 -0.86 -3.92
N SER A 134 -9.68 -1.87 -3.74
CA SER A 134 -10.05 -3.29 -3.72
C SER A 134 -10.88 -3.73 -2.50
N GLY A 135 -11.07 -2.85 -1.51
CA GLY A 135 -11.67 -3.14 -0.20
C GLY A 135 -10.66 -3.52 0.89
N GLY A 136 -9.37 -3.55 0.56
CA GLY A 136 -8.30 -3.85 1.52
C GLY A 136 -8.30 -5.29 2.04
N LEU A 137 -7.35 -5.62 2.89
CA LEU A 137 -7.29 -6.90 3.61
C LEU A 137 -8.53 -7.10 4.49
N ILE A 138 -9.10 -6.03 5.05
CA ILE A 138 -10.32 -6.08 5.88
C ILE A 138 -11.48 -6.74 5.12
N SER A 139 -11.66 -6.42 3.84
CA SER A 139 -12.76 -6.98 3.05
C SER A 139 -12.35 -8.20 2.21
N LYS A 140 -11.18 -8.16 1.56
CA LYS A 140 -10.70 -9.25 0.69
C LYS A 140 -10.30 -10.50 1.48
N GLY A 141 -9.90 -10.32 2.72
CA GLY A 141 -9.16 -11.31 3.50
C GLY A 141 -7.66 -11.32 3.19
N HIS A 142 -6.94 -12.14 3.94
CA HIS A 142 -5.48 -12.08 4.00
C HIS A 142 -4.79 -13.46 3.83
N PRO A 143 -4.75 -14.02 2.59
CA PRO A 143 -3.84 -15.13 2.30
C PRO A 143 -2.41 -14.59 2.30
N LEU A 144 -1.62 -14.97 3.31
CA LEU A 144 -0.34 -14.33 3.66
C LEU A 144 0.58 -14.15 2.44
N GLY A 145 0.85 -15.23 1.70
CA GLY A 145 1.76 -15.20 0.55
C GLY A 145 1.18 -14.53 -0.71
N ALA A 146 -0.14 -14.37 -0.81
CA ALA A 146 -0.80 -13.80 -1.99
C ALA A 146 -1.02 -12.28 -1.89
N THR A 147 -1.04 -11.73 -0.67
CA THR A 147 -1.51 -10.37 -0.41
C THR A 147 -0.69 -9.31 -1.15
N GLY A 148 0.64 -9.36 -1.09
CA GLY A 148 1.49 -8.41 -1.82
C GLY A 148 1.28 -8.46 -3.34
N LEU A 149 1.04 -9.66 -3.89
CA LEU A 149 0.78 -9.81 -5.33
C LEU A 149 -0.64 -9.37 -5.71
N ALA A 150 -1.62 -9.54 -4.81
CA ALA A 150 -2.98 -9.05 -5.00
C ALA A 150 -3.04 -7.50 -4.99
N GLN A 151 -2.28 -6.85 -4.10
CA GLN A 151 -2.11 -5.39 -4.11
C GLN A 151 -1.50 -4.91 -5.44
N CYS A 152 -0.39 -5.52 -5.89
CA CYS A 152 0.23 -5.24 -7.19
C CYS A 152 -0.77 -5.41 -8.35
N THR A 153 -1.60 -6.46 -8.30
CA THR A 153 -2.62 -6.71 -9.31
C THR A 153 -3.64 -5.57 -9.39
N GLU A 154 -4.21 -5.15 -8.27
CA GLU A 154 -5.17 -4.04 -8.24
C GLU A 154 -4.53 -2.74 -8.76
N LEU A 155 -3.35 -2.36 -8.27
CA LEU A 155 -2.70 -1.12 -8.68
C LEU A 155 -2.35 -1.11 -10.18
N THR A 156 -1.92 -2.25 -10.75
CA THR A 156 -1.67 -2.33 -12.19
C THR A 156 -2.96 -2.26 -13.00
N TRP A 157 -4.09 -2.78 -12.52
CA TRP A 157 -5.40 -2.55 -13.16
C TRP A 157 -5.83 -1.09 -13.10
N GLN A 158 -5.68 -0.45 -11.94
CA GLN A 158 -5.99 0.96 -11.74
C GLN A 158 -5.22 1.83 -12.73
N LEU A 159 -3.89 1.65 -12.78
CA LEU A 159 -3.06 2.40 -13.70
C LEU A 159 -3.39 2.08 -15.17
N ARG A 160 -3.70 0.84 -15.52
CA ARG A 160 -4.12 0.47 -16.90
C ARG A 160 -5.52 0.98 -17.29
N GLY A 161 -6.32 1.51 -16.36
CA GLY A 161 -7.71 1.87 -16.65
C GLY A 161 -8.64 0.65 -16.77
N LYS A 162 -8.35 -0.42 -16.03
CA LYS A 162 -9.02 -1.73 -16.10
C LYS A 162 -9.54 -2.22 -14.74
N ALA A 163 -9.79 -1.32 -13.78
CA ALA A 163 -10.26 -1.69 -12.45
C ALA A 163 -11.80 -1.73 -12.32
N ASP A 164 -12.53 -1.81 -13.45
CA ASP A 164 -13.99 -1.88 -13.51
C ASP A 164 -14.67 -0.78 -12.67
N ALA A 165 -15.65 -1.14 -11.84
CA ALA A 165 -16.38 -0.21 -10.97
C ALA A 165 -15.52 0.43 -9.87
N ARG A 166 -14.29 -0.06 -9.65
CA ARG A 166 -13.35 0.48 -8.67
C ARG A 166 -12.38 1.50 -9.27
N GLN A 167 -12.49 1.78 -10.56
CA GLN A 167 -11.54 2.64 -11.26
C GLN A 167 -11.40 4.01 -10.59
N VAL A 168 -10.15 4.38 -10.31
CA VAL A 168 -9.77 5.74 -9.90
C VAL A 168 -9.51 6.55 -11.16
N ASP A 169 -10.32 7.58 -11.37
CA ASP A 169 -10.26 8.39 -12.59
C ASP A 169 -8.92 9.11 -12.70
N GLY A 170 -8.24 8.89 -13.84
CA GLY A 170 -7.00 9.58 -14.16
C GLY A 170 -5.77 9.13 -13.36
N ALA A 171 -5.82 8.03 -12.60
CA ALA A 171 -4.68 7.53 -11.84
C ALA A 171 -3.43 7.30 -12.71
N ARG A 172 -2.30 7.87 -12.30
CA ARG A 172 -0.99 7.80 -12.98
C ARG A 172 0.11 7.28 -12.09
N VAL A 173 0.03 7.51 -10.79
CA VAL A 173 1.00 7.06 -9.79
C VAL A 173 0.28 6.25 -8.72
N ALA A 174 0.78 5.05 -8.47
CA ALA A 174 0.25 4.15 -7.46
C ALA A 174 1.30 3.80 -6.42
N LEU A 175 0.88 3.65 -5.16
CA LEU A 175 1.76 3.25 -4.06
C LEU A 175 1.24 1.97 -3.40
N GLN A 176 2.11 0.98 -3.27
CA GLN A 176 1.87 -0.23 -2.52
C GLN A 176 2.61 -0.18 -1.20
N HIS A 177 1.95 -0.57 -0.11
CA HIS A 177 2.56 -0.87 1.18
C HIS A 177 2.17 -2.27 1.65
N ASN A 178 3.17 -3.10 1.93
CA ASN A 178 2.98 -4.44 2.48
C ASN A 178 3.97 -4.68 3.63
N ILE A 179 3.51 -5.21 4.76
CA ILE A 179 4.36 -5.44 5.93
C ILE A 179 4.07 -6.80 6.56
N GLY A 180 5.10 -7.44 7.10
CA GLY A 180 4.99 -8.63 7.95
C GLY A 180 5.83 -8.47 9.22
N LEU A 181 5.25 -8.83 10.37
CA LEU A 181 5.91 -8.66 11.67
C LEU A 181 7.03 -9.68 11.92
N GLY A 182 7.95 -9.28 12.81
CA GLY A 182 9.24 -9.93 13.05
C GLY A 182 10.25 -9.70 11.92
N GLY A 183 9.91 -8.79 11.01
CA GLY A 183 10.18 -8.96 9.60
C GLY A 183 10.44 -7.67 8.84
N ALA A 184 9.64 -7.43 7.81
CA ALA A 184 9.96 -6.48 6.75
C ALA A 184 8.73 -5.73 6.24
N ALA A 185 8.91 -4.45 5.99
CA ALA A 185 8.02 -3.61 5.20
C ALA A 185 8.58 -3.46 3.77
N VAL A 186 7.72 -3.63 2.78
CA VAL A 186 8.01 -3.37 1.36
C VAL A 186 7.08 -2.26 0.89
N VAL A 187 7.67 -1.18 0.38
CA VAL A 187 6.94 -0.11 -0.30
C VAL A 187 7.36 -0.11 -1.77
N THR A 188 6.38 -0.04 -2.67
CA THR A 188 6.62 -0.01 -4.12
C THR A 188 5.81 1.11 -4.74
N MET A 189 6.44 1.93 -5.57
CA MET A 189 5.75 2.93 -6.38
C MET A 189 5.71 2.46 -7.83
N TYR A 190 4.54 2.62 -8.45
CA TYR A 190 4.27 2.28 -9.83
C TYR A 190 3.84 3.51 -10.62
N ALA A 191 4.22 3.56 -11.89
CA ALA A 191 3.73 4.58 -12.82
C ALA A 191 3.51 3.97 -14.21
N LYS A 192 2.68 4.64 -15.02
CA LYS A 192 2.70 4.40 -16.46
C LYS A 192 4.03 4.93 -17.03
N PRO A 193 4.75 4.13 -17.84
CA PRO A 193 5.93 4.60 -18.58
C PRO A 193 5.55 5.64 -19.64
#